data_AF-A0A1V0UPN8-F1
#
_entry.id   AF-A0A1V0UPN8-F1
#
_cell.length_a   1.000
_cell.length_b   1.000
_cell.length_c   1.000
_cell.angle_alpha   90.00
_cell.angle_beta   90.00
_cell.angle_gamma   90.00
#
_symmetry.space_group_name_H-M   'P 1'
#
loop_
_entity.id
_entity.type
_entity.pdbx_description
1 polymer ?
#
loop_
_entity_poly.entity_id
_entity_poly.type
_entity_poly.pdbx_seq_one_letter_code
_entity_poly.pdbx_strand_id
1 'polypeptide(L)'
;MLWYLVTASCVSLRFGNRERLSRSSFVRRLQKMNASEFLGSRMAELRKKRNMTQAKLASIVKKSTSAVAMWETGKRDPDSQMIIELSSIFDVSTDYLLGRTNDSDDGLKYSARNENYRKIERFARKVSNEDLEKAVKILEAAFEHAFKDDE
;
A
#
# COMPACT_ATOMS: atom_id res chain seq x y z
N MET A 1 -19.62 34.64 -12.27
CA MET A 1 -20.33 33.92 -13.35
C MET A 1 -19.43 32.76 -13.74
N LEU A 2 -19.73 31.49 -13.61
CA LEU A 2 -21.01 30.79 -13.53
C LEU A 2 -20.70 29.31 -13.25
N TRP A 3 -20.43 28.90 -12.00
CA TRP A 3 -20.45 27.47 -11.59
C TRP A 3 -20.98 27.35 -10.16
N TYR A 4 -22.14 27.97 -9.94
CA TYR A 4 -23.13 27.58 -8.94
C TYR A 4 -24.24 26.86 -9.73
N LEU A 5 -24.82 25.79 -9.17
CA LEU A 5 -25.97 25.00 -9.68
C LEU A 5 -25.62 23.69 -10.43
N VAL A 6 -25.33 22.64 -9.66
CA VAL A 6 -26.16 21.42 -9.72
C VAL A 6 -26.57 21.08 -8.29
N THR A 7 -27.81 21.47 -8.00
CA THR A 7 -28.62 21.16 -6.83
C THR A 7 -28.74 19.65 -6.65
N ALA A 8 -28.44 19.12 -5.47
CA ALA A 8 -29.50 18.74 -4.52
C ALA A 8 -30.67 18.01 -5.20
N SER A 9 -30.48 16.72 -5.51
CA SER A 9 -31.60 15.80 -5.58
C SER A 9 -31.66 14.98 -4.30
N CYS A 10 -32.85 15.03 -3.72
CA CYS A 10 -33.23 14.64 -2.38
C CYS A 10 -33.23 13.10 -2.25
N VAL A 11 -32.35 12.54 -1.43
CA VAL A 11 -32.63 11.25 -0.77
C VAL A 11 -32.87 11.58 0.70
N SER A 12 -34.14 11.85 0.99
CA SER A 12 -34.65 11.97 2.35
C SER A 12 -34.66 10.58 2.99
N LEU A 13 -33.57 10.22 3.68
CA LEU A 13 -33.60 9.20 4.70
C LEU A 13 -33.61 9.90 6.05
N ARG A 14 -34.82 9.99 6.63
CA ARG A 14 -35.03 10.38 8.03
C ARG A 14 -34.32 9.36 8.91
N PHE A 15 -33.21 9.75 9.52
CA PHE A 15 -32.84 9.21 10.82
C PHE A 15 -32.57 10.38 11.76
N GLY A 16 -33.34 10.40 12.85
CA GLY A 16 -33.21 11.35 13.94
C GLY A 16 -31.87 11.20 14.66
N ASN A 17 -31.60 12.21 15.50
CA ASN A 17 -30.35 12.50 16.22
C ASN A 17 -29.20 13.06 15.37
N ARG A 18 -29.16 14.39 15.31
CA ARG A 18 -27.97 15.18 14.95
C ARG A 18 -26.94 15.05 16.06
N GLU A 19 -26.08 14.04 16.00
CA GLU A 19 -24.71 14.25 16.45
C GLU A 19 -23.96 14.92 15.30
N ARG A 20 -23.57 16.18 15.51
CA ARG A 20 -22.61 16.88 14.65
C ARG A 20 -21.26 16.17 14.79
N LEU A 21 -21.08 15.07 14.06
CA LEU A 21 -19.76 14.47 13.90
C LEU A 21 -18.91 15.48 13.14
N SER A 22 -17.83 15.93 13.79
CA SER A 22 -16.82 16.82 13.20
C SER A 22 -16.39 16.29 11.83
N ARG A 23 -16.16 17.19 10.86
CA ARG A 23 -15.59 16.81 9.54
C ARG A 23 -14.35 15.92 9.69
N SER A 24 -13.55 16.15 10.74
CA SER A 24 -12.39 15.31 11.08
C SER A 24 -12.76 13.89 11.53
N SER A 25 -13.81 13.70 12.34
CA SER A 25 -14.26 12.38 12.80
C SER A 25 -14.97 11.59 11.70
N PHE A 26 -15.67 12.25 10.79
CA PHE A 26 -16.33 11.60 9.64
C PHE A 26 -15.31 11.18 8.57
N VAL A 27 -14.37 12.05 8.21
CA VAL A 27 -13.26 11.69 7.29
C VAL A 27 -12.40 10.58 7.89
N ARG A 28 -12.08 10.64 9.20
CA ARG A 28 -11.34 9.57 9.89
C ARG A 28 -12.12 8.24 9.92
N ARG A 29 -13.46 8.29 9.91
CA ARG A 29 -14.34 7.10 9.81
C ARG A 29 -14.37 6.54 8.38
N LEU A 30 -14.45 7.39 7.36
CA LEU A 30 -14.34 6.99 5.95
C LEU A 30 -12.96 6.37 5.64
N GLN A 31 -11.88 6.98 6.14
CA GLN A 31 -10.52 6.45 5.98
C GLN A 31 -10.33 5.09 6.68
N LYS A 32 -10.93 4.90 7.86
CA LYS A 32 -10.93 3.60 8.56
C LYS A 32 -11.73 2.51 7.84
N MET A 33 -12.87 2.87 7.23
CA MET A 33 -13.69 1.91 6.48
C MET A 33 -12.97 1.41 5.22
N ASN A 34 -12.16 2.28 4.59
CA ASN A 34 -11.40 1.88 3.39
C ASN A 34 -10.16 1.04 3.74
N ALA A 35 -9.37 1.42 4.75
CA ALA A 35 -8.07 0.79 5.00
C ALA A 35 -8.15 -0.69 5.46
N SER A 36 -9.10 -1.04 6.32
CA SER A 36 -9.28 -2.42 6.81
C SER A 36 -9.81 -3.37 5.72
N GLU A 37 -10.71 -2.87 4.87
CA GLU A 37 -11.25 -3.60 3.72
C GLU A 37 -10.19 -3.82 2.64
N PHE A 38 -9.33 -2.83 2.39
CA PHE A 38 -8.17 -2.96 1.49
C PHE A 38 -7.12 -3.95 2.01
N LEU A 39 -6.81 -3.94 3.30
CA LEU A 39 -5.81 -4.86 3.85
C LEU A 39 -6.26 -6.31 3.76
N GLY A 40 -7.49 -6.61 4.19
CA GLY A 40 -8.02 -7.98 4.19
C GLY A 40 -8.09 -8.57 2.77
N SER A 41 -8.61 -7.80 1.83
CA SER A 41 -8.74 -8.19 0.43
C SER A 41 -7.37 -8.42 -0.24
N ARG A 42 -6.43 -7.46 -0.10
CA ARG A 42 -5.06 -7.60 -0.64
C ARG A 42 -4.31 -8.76 -0.04
N MET A 43 -4.45 -9.00 1.26
CA MET A 43 -3.85 -10.15 1.92
C MET A 43 -4.37 -11.47 1.34
N ALA A 44 -5.69 -11.58 1.14
CA ALA A 44 -6.31 -12.76 0.54
C ALA A 44 -5.83 -12.98 -0.90
N GLU A 45 -5.70 -11.92 -1.69
CA GLU A 45 -5.17 -11.97 -3.06
C GLU A 45 -3.71 -12.44 -3.10
N LEU A 46 -2.83 -11.82 -2.30
CA LEU A 46 -1.41 -12.18 -2.23
C LEU A 46 -1.22 -13.64 -1.80
N ARG A 47 -2.01 -14.09 -0.82
CA ARG A 47 -2.02 -15.48 -0.37
C ARG A 47 -2.41 -16.43 -1.50
N LYS A 48 -3.48 -16.11 -2.24
CA LYS A 48 -3.95 -16.91 -3.39
C LYS A 48 -2.93 -16.93 -4.52
N LYS A 49 -2.32 -15.79 -4.87
CA LYS A 49 -1.24 -15.69 -5.88
C LYS A 49 -0.05 -16.60 -5.55
N ARG A 50 0.19 -16.88 -4.27
CA ARG A 50 1.25 -17.77 -3.79
C ARG A 50 0.78 -19.19 -3.50
N ASN A 51 -0.43 -19.58 -3.93
CA ASN A 51 -1.02 -20.90 -3.71
C ASN A 51 -1.05 -21.33 -2.23
N MET A 52 -1.20 -20.37 -1.31
CA MET A 52 -1.26 -20.64 0.12
C MET A 52 -2.72 -20.77 0.59
N THR A 53 -2.99 -21.72 1.48
CA THR A 53 -4.28 -21.78 2.22
C THR A 53 -4.24 -20.83 3.43
N GLN A 54 -5.40 -20.46 3.99
CA GLN A 54 -5.45 -19.66 5.22
C GLN A 54 -4.70 -20.38 6.36
N ALA A 55 -4.82 -21.71 6.46
CA ALA A 55 -4.09 -22.52 7.43
C ALA A 55 -2.57 -22.48 7.22
N LYS A 56 -2.12 -22.48 5.96
CA LYS A 56 -0.69 -22.37 5.65
C LYS A 56 -0.14 -21.01 6.06
N LEU A 57 -0.83 -19.91 5.73
CA LEU A 57 -0.42 -18.59 6.19
C LEU A 57 -0.41 -18.50 7.71
N ALA A 58 -1.46 -18.99 8.37
CA ALA A 58 -1.57 -19.01 9.83
C ALA A 58 -0.40 -19.76 10.50
N SER A 59 0.05 -20.87 9.91
CA SER A 59 1.23 -21.61 10.41
C SER A 59 2.53 -20.81 10.28
N ILE A 60 2.67 -20.00 9.22
CA ILE A 60 3.87 -19.18 8.98
C ILE A 60 3.94 -18.05 10.02
N VAL A 61 2.83 -17.33 10.23
CA VAL A 61 2.75 -16.20 11.17
C VAL A 61 2.48 -16.62 12.62
N LYS A 62 2.46 -17.93 12.90
CA LYS A 62 2.17 -18.51 14.22
C LYS A 62 0.87 -17.99 14.84
N LYS A 63 -0.20 -17.88 14.04
CA LYS A 63 -1.55 -17.51 14.48
C LYS A 63 -2.55 -18.62 14.18
N SER A 64 -3.78 -18.46 14.66
CA SER A 64 -4.87 -19.38 14.31
C SER A 64 -5.40 -19.09 12.90
N THR A 65 -5.90 -20.13 12.22
CA THR A 65 -6.58 -19.99 10.92
C THR A 65 -7.75 -19.01 11.00
N SER A 66 -8.48 -19.01 12.13
CA SER A 66 -9.57 -18.07 12.38
C SER A 66 -9.10 -16.62 12.46
N ALA A 67 -7.89 -16.35 13.00
CA ALA A 67 -7.33 -15.01 13.01
C ALA A 67 -7.08 -14.50 11.58
N VAL A 68 -6.46 -15.33 10.74
CA VAL A 68 -6.24 -15.01 9.31
C VAL A 68 -7.57 -14.77 8.60
N ALA A 69 -8.60 -15.60 8.83
CA ALA A 69 -9.91 -15.40 8.23
C ALA A 69 -10.58 -14.08 8.68
N MET A 70 -10.43 -13.70 9.95
CA MET A 70 -10.95 -12.42 10.45
C MET A 70 -10.21 -11.22 9.85
N TRP A 71 -8.90 -11.35 9.60
CA TRP A 71 -8.12 -10.34 8.89
C TRP A 71 -8.57 -10.20 7.43
N GLU A 72 -8.72 -11.31 6.69
CA GLU A 72 -9.15 -11.29 5.28
C GLU A 72 -10.56 -10.73 5.09
N THR A 73 -11.41 -10.84 6.11
CA THR A 73 -12.79 -10.35 6.08
C THR A 73 -12.96 -8.96 6.70
N GLY A 74 -11.87 -8.32 7.17
CA GLY A 74 -11.91 -7.02 7.84
C GLY A 74 -12.63 -7.02 9.20
N LYS A 75 -12.95 -8.20 9.75
CA LYS A 75 -13.60 -8.34 11.08
C LYS A 75 -12.66 -7.98 12.22
N ARG A 76 -11.35 -8.11 11.99
CA ARG A 76 -10.28 -7.76 12.91
C ARG A 76 -9.07 -7.35 12.10
N ASP A 77 -8.33 -6.34 12.57
CA ASP A 77 -7.07 -5.96 11.94
C ASP A 77 -5.88 -6.71 12.59
N PRO A 78 -4.84 -7.05 11.82
CA PRO A 78 -3.54 -7.42 12.38
C PRO A 78 -2.91 -6.22 13.11
N ASP A 79 -2.07 -6.50 14.12
CA ASP A 79 -1.28 -5.46 14.77
C ASP A 79 -0.15 -4.95 13.85
N SER A 80 0.50 -3.86 14.23
CA SER A 80 1.55 -3.23 13.42
C SER A 80 2.75 -4.14 13.17
N GLN A 81 3.14 -4.97 14.14
CA GLN A 81 4.23 -5.92 13.96
C GLN A 81 3.85 -7.00 12.95
N MET A 82 2.62 -7.49 13.02
CA MET A 82 2.08 -8.45 12.09
C MET A 82 1.99 -7.88 10.67
N ILE A 83 1.66 -6.59 10.51
CA ILE A 83 1.66 -5.94 9.18
C ILE A 83 3.06 -5.94 8.56
N ILE A 84 4.10 -5.67 9.35
CA ILE A 84 5.51 -5.70 8.89
C ILE A 84 5.93 -7.13 8.54
N GLU A 85 5.50 -8.12 9.34
CA GLU A 85 5.79 -9.53 9.06
C GLU A 85 5.09 -9.99 7.77
N LEU A 86 3.81 -9.63 7.60
CA LEU A 86 3.05 -9.92 6.38
C LEU A 86 3.66 -9.23 5.15
N SER A 87 4.13 -7.99 5.27
CA SER A 87 4.79 -7.29 4.17
C SER A 87 6.08 -7.99 3.75
N SER A 88 6.83 -8.51 4.73
CA SER A 88 8.03 -9.32 4.49
C SER A 88 7.72 -10.69 3.88
N ILE A 89 6.67 -11.36 4.35
CA ILE A 89 6.23 -12.66 3.81
C ILE A 89 5.80 -12.49 2.37
N PHE A 90 4.93 -11.51 2.09
CA PHE A 90 4.40 -11.27 0.75
C PHE A 90 5.34 -10.49 -0.16
N ASP A 91 6.46 -10.02 0.39
CA ASP A 91 7.48 -9.29 -0.34
C ASP A 91 6.81 -8.09 -1.05
N VAL A 92 6.24 -7.19 -0.26
CA VAL A 92 5.53 -5.97 -0.70
C VAL A 92 5.75 -4.88 0.33
N SER A 93 5.46 -3.62 -0.01
CA SER A 93 5.48 -2.54 0.98
C SER A 93 4.28 -2.60 1.94
N THR A 94 4.46 -2.06 3.15
CA THR A 94 3.36 -1.88 4.09
C THR A 94 2.32 -0.90 3.54
N ASP A 95 2.75 0.08 2.75
CA ASP A 95 1.87 1.04 2.08
C ASP A 95 0.98 0.35 1.04
N TYR A 96 1.52 -0.65 0.34
CA TYR A 96 0.71 -1.52 -0.50
C TYR A 96 -0.25 -2.38 0.33
N LEU A 97 0.18 -3.01 1.42
CA LEU A 97 -0.77 -3.79 2.24
C LEU A 97 -1.90 -2.94 2.83
N LEU A 98 -1.63 -1.68 3.17
CA LEU A 98 -2.60 -0.77 3.80
C LEU A 98 -3.45 0.03 2.80
N GLY A 99 -3.31 -0.20 1.50
CA GLY A 99 -4.13 0.49 0.49
C GLY A 99 -3.69 1.92 0.19
N ARG A 100 -2.46 2.33 0.56
CA ARG A 100 -1.96 3.69 0.31
C ARG A 100 -1.37 3.88 -1.08
N THR A 101 -0.88 2.80 -1.69
CA THR A 101 -0.41 2.73 -3.08
C THR A 101 -1.01 1.52 -3.78
N ASN A 102 -1.15 1.55 -5.10
CA ASN A 102 -1.52 0.38 -5.90
C ASN A 102 -0.30 -0.38 -6.44
N ASP A 103 0.90 0.20 -6.32
CA ASP A 103 2.13 -0.47 -6.69
C ASP A 103 2.56 -1.44 -5.60
N SER A 104 2.51 -2.74 -5.93
CA SER A 104 3.02 -3.79 -5.05
C SER A 104 4.55 -3.83 -4.99
N ASP A 105 5.21 -3.16 -5.95
CA ASP A 105 6.66 -3.20 -6.15
C ASP A 105 7.38 -1.97 -5.58
N ASP A 106 6.70 -1.21 -4.72
CA ASP A 106 7.21 0.01 -4.09
C ASP A 106 8.50 -0.28 -3.28
N GLY A 107 9.64 -0.16 -3.97
CA GLY A 107 11.00 0.06 -3.49
C GLY A 107 11.72 -1.05 -2.72
N LEU A 108 11.02 -1.92 -1.99
CA LEU A 108 11.66 -2.76 -0.97
C LEU A 108 12.41 -3.99 -1.53
N LYS A 109 12.01 -4.53 -2.68
CA LYS A 109 12.62 -5.75 -3.24
C LYS A 109 13.99 -5.50 -3.87
N TYR A 110 14.11 -4.43 -4.64
CA TYR A 110 15.28 -4.17 -5.46
C TYR A 110 16.48 -3.71 -4.62
N SER A 111 16.27 -2.86 -3.61
CA SER A 111 17.36 -2.33 -2.79
C SER A 111 17.89 -3.32 -1.75
N ALA A 112 17.04 -4.20 -1.22
CA ALA A 112 17.42 -5.08 -0.13
C ALA A 112 18.26 -6.29 -0.57
N ARG A 113 18.08 -6.83 -1.78
CA ARG A 113 18.77 -8.06 -2.24
C ARG A 113 19.93 -7.84 -3.21
N ASN A 114 20.03 -6.67 -3.85
CA ASN A 114 21.05 -6.43 -4.86
C ASN A 114 22.22 -5.61 -4.30
N GLU A 115 23.41 -6.20 -4.25
CA GLU A 115 24.63 -5.52 -3.77
C GLU A 115 24.96 -4.27 -4.59
N ASN A 116 24.75 -4.33 -5.91
CA ASN A 116 25.00 -3.19 -6.81
C ASN A 116 24.01 -2.05 -6.51
N TYR A 117 22.74 -2.37 -6.25
CA TYR A 117 21.76 -1.34 -5.86
C TYR A 117 22.17 -0.64 -4.55
N ARG A 118 22.59 -1.40 -3.52
CA ARG A 118 23.10 -0.81 -2.27
C ARG A 118 24.37 0.01 -2.45
N LYS A 119 25.21 -0.31 -3.43
CA LYS A 119 26.40 0.48 -3.78
C LYS A 119 25.98 1.82 -4.42
N ILE A 120 25.05 1.77 -5.37
CA ILE A 120 24.48 2.96 -6.02
C ILE A 120 23.80 3.87 -4.98
N GLU A 121 22.97 3.33 -4.10
CA GLU A 121 22.30 4.12 -3.07
C GLU A 121 23.27 4.81 -2.11
N ARG A 122 24.32 4.09 -1.66
CA ARG A 122 25.37 4.66 -0.82
C ARG A 122 26.18 5.75 -1.53
N PHE A 123 26.43 5.57 -2.83
CA PHE A 123 27.05 6.58 -3.66
C PHE A 123 26.15 7.81 -3.77
N ALA A 124 24.88 7.61 -4.12
CA ALA A 124 23.91 8.69 -4.31
C ALA A 124 23.76 9.60 -3.08
N ARG A 125 23.78 9.02 -1.87
CA ARG A 125 23.72 9.81 -0.62
C ARG A 125 24.92 10.73 -0.37
N LYS A 126 26.06 10.45 -1.00
CA LYS A 126 27.32 11.18 -0.76
C LYS A 126 27.64 12.20 -1.85
N VAL A 127 26.87 12.19 -2.93
CA VAL A 127 27.15 12.94 -4.15
C VAL A 127 26.28 14.19 -4.18
N SER A 128 26.80 15.26 -4.80
CA SER A 128 26.05 16.51 -4.95
C SER A 128 24.87 16.31 -5.89
N ASN A 129 23.82 17.14 -5.77
CA ASN A 129 22.68 17.08 -6.68
C ASN A 129 23.09 17.28 -8.15
N GLU A 130 24.10 18.12 -8.41
CA GLU A 130 24.59 18.39 -9.76
C GLU A 130 25.27 17.17 -10.40
N ASP A 131 26.07 16.44 -9.61
CA ASP A 131 26.76 15.23 -10.08
C ASP A 131 25.79 14.05 -10.23
N LEU A 132 24.74 14.01 -9.40
CA LEU A 132 23.63 13.08 -9.57
C LEU A 132 22.91 13.30 -10.90
N GLU A 133 22.61 14.56 -11.26
CA GLU A 133 22.00 14.87 -12.55
C GLU A 133 22.88 14.45 -13.73
N LYS A 134 24.20 14.65 -13.65
CA LYS A 134 25.15 14.19 -14.68
C LYS A 134 25.14 12.66 -14.78
N ALA A 135 25.14 11.96 -13.65
CA ALA A 135 25.09 10.51 -13.63
C ALA A 135 23.80 9.96 -14.27
N VAL A 136 22.65 10.59 -13.98
CA VAL A 136 21.36 10.23 -14.61
C VAL A 136 21.43 10.39 -16.12
N LYS A 137 21.91 11.53 -16.63
CA LYS A 137 22.06 11.76 -18.07
C LYS A 137 22.97 10.74 -18.76
N ILE A 138 24.07 10.35 -18.10
CA ILE A 138 24.98 9.31 -18.62
C ILE A 138 24.25 7.97 -18.68
N LEU A 139 23.49 7.61 -17.65
CA LEU A 139 22.74 6.37 -17.61
C LEU A 139 21.63 6.35 -18.67
N GLU A 140 20.89 7.44 -18.84
CA GLU A 140 19.87 7.58 -19.88
C GLU A 140 20.46 7.40 -21.28
N ALA A 141 21.58 8.06 -21.56
CA ALA A 141 22.28 7.92 -22.85
C ALA A 141 22.85 6.51 -23.06
N ALA A 142 23.34 5.85 -22.00
CA ALA A 142 23.88 4.51 -22.08
C ALA A 142 22.81 3.42 -22.24
N PHE A 143 21.58 3.67 -21.77
CA PHE A 143 20.51 2.68 -21.69
C PHE A 143 19.18 3.21 -22.24
N GLU A 144 19.19 3.77 -23.46
CA GLU A 144 18.00 4.38 -24.09
C GLU A 144 16.74 3.51 -24.09
N HIS A 145 16.88 2.18 -24.15
CA HIS A 145 15.76 1.23 -24.13
C HIS A 145 15.25 0.89 -22.73
N ALA A 146 16.06 1.04 -21.68
CA ALA A 146 15.68 0.71 -20.32
C ALA A 146 14.85 1.81 -19.64
N PHE A 147 14.82 3.01 -20.23
CA PHE A 147 14.07 4.17 -19.75
C PHE A 147 12.84 4.50 -20.60
N LYS A 148 12.52 3.69 -21.61
CA LYS A 148 11.20 3.77 -22.25
C LYS A 148 10.25 3.02 -21.36
N ASP A 149 9.48 3.77 -20.57
CA ASP A 149 8.32 3.23 -19.86
C ASP A 149 7.49 2.44 -20.88
N ASP A 150 7.32 1.14 -20.63
CA ASP A 150 6.42 0.29 -21.42
C ASP A 150 5.02 0.95 -21.40
N GLU A 151 4.65 1.57 -22.53
CA GLU A 151 3.36 2.23 -22.76
C GLU A 151 2.19 1.21 -22.77
#